data_AF-A0A521GA54-F1
#
_entry.id   AF-A0A521GA54-F1
#
_cell.length_a   1.000
_cell.length_b   1.000
_cell.length_c   1.000
_cell.angle_alpha   90.00
_cell.angle_beta   90.00
_cell.angle_gamma   90.00
#
_symmetry.space_group_name_H-M   'P 1'
#
loop_
_entity.id
_entity.type
_entity.pdbx_description
1 polymer ?
#
loop_
_entity_poly.entity_id
_entity_poly.type
_entity_poly.pdbx_seq_one_letter_code
_entity_poly.pdbx_strand_id
1 'polypeptide(L)'
;MNFLNLLHQQTQQLQGQIRSLICPKEDSVQQRTLPLKRYQQLLYANLAYHRALETALTHQAPYLPGYDQLLQCRTPYLVADLLATGAPIPQDYPAYFESWSSWQLMGAVYIGEGLATEATEVCEALKQNPLVPPMARISRFFSAPSATHSLATYVTNRAEGHEDEVIRGVQQAIELYSDLTDPSDRDPSDRDASDRPTQSLH
;
A
#
# COMPACT_ATOMS: atom_id res chain seq x y z
N MET A 1 17.25 18.23 -13.70
CA MET A 1 16.11 17.30 -13.81
C MET A 1 15.00 17.88 -12.95
N ASN A 2 13.76 18.00 -13.45
CA ASN A 2 12.67 18.65 -12.69
C ASN A 2 12.20 17.72 -11.54
N PHE A 3 12.13 18.24 -10.32
CA PHE A 3 11.69 17.53 -9.11
C PHE A 3 10.38 16.74 -9.31
N LEU A 4 9.40 17.35 -9.99
CA LEU A 4 8.11 16.72 -10.29
C LEU A 4 8.24 15.54 -11.26
N ASN A 5 9.18 15.61 -12.22
CA ASN A 5 9.43 14.49 -13.13
C ASN A 5 10.07 13.31 -12.40
N LEU A 6 10.93 13.59 -11.41
CA LEU A 6 11.54 12.53 -10.59
C LEU A 6 10.50 11.84 -9.71
N LEU A 7 9.60 12.61 -9.08
CA LEU A 7 8.46 12.07 -8.32
C LEU A 7 7.55 11.18 -9.19
N HIS A 8 7.20 11.63 -10.39
CA HIS A 8 6.42 10.83 -11.33
C HIS A 8 7.14 9.55 -11.75
N GLN A 9 8.43 9.62 -12.07
CA GLN A 9 9.20 8.45 -12.49
C GLN A 9 9.25 7.37 -11.39
N GLN A 10 9.47 7.78 -10.13
CA GLN A 10 9.48 6.85 -8.99
C GLN A 10 8.12 6.18 -8.78
N THR A 11 7.03 6.94 -8.97
CA THR A 11 5.67 6.41 -8.83
C THR A 11 5.33 5.40 -9.92
N GLN A 12 5.77 5.64 -11.16
CA GLN A 12 5.56 4.70 -12.27
C GLN A 12 6.21 3.32 -12.02
N GLN A 13 7.37 3.29 -11.37
CA GLN A 13 8.02 2.04 -10.99
C GLN A 13 7.16 1.24 -10.00
N LEU A 14 6.60 1.92 -8.99
CA LEU A 14 5.68 1.33 -8.02
C LEU A 14 4.38 0.86 -8.69
N GLN A 15 3.82 1.63 -9.63
CA GLN A 15 2.65 1.21 -10.41
C GLN A 15 2.90 -0.11 -11.13
N GLY A 16 4.10 -0.27 -11.71
CA GLY A 16 4.52 -1.54 -12.32
C GLY A 16 4.55 -2.71 -11.32
N GLN A 17 5.04 -2.47 -10.10
CA GLN A 17 5.10 -3.48 -9.05
C GLN A 17 3.70 -3.85 -8.54
N ILE A 18 2.85 -2.86 -8.22
CA ILE A 18 1.45 -3.09 -7.81
C ILE A 18 0.70 -3.87 -8.88
N ARG A 19 0.86 -3.49 -10.14
CA ARG A 19 0.27 -4.20 -11.27
C ARG A 19 0.73 -5.65 -11.36
N SER A 20 2.03 -5.92 -11.16
CA SER A 20 2.54 -7.31 -11.10
C SER A 20 2.01 -8.11 -9.91
N LEU A 21 1.62 -7.45 -8.82
CA LEU A 21 1.05 -8.10 -7.63
C LEU A 21 -0.45 -8.43 -7.80
N ILE A 22 -1.17 -7.67 -8.64
CA ILE A 22 -2.60 -7.85 -8.96
C ILE A 22 -2.80 -8.83 -10.12
N CYS A 23 -1.95 -8.73 -11.16
CA CYS A 23 -1.98 -9.56 -12.35
C CYS A 23 -0.59 -10.20 -12.54
N PRO A 24 -0.28 -11.32 -11.87
CA PRO A 24 0.93 -12.09 -12.15
C PRO A 24 0.94 -12.45 -13.64
N LYS A 25 2.07 -12.21 -14.31
CA LYS A 25 2.20 -12.32 -15.77
C LYS A 25 2.12 -13.75 -16.33
N GLU A 26 1.74 -14.74 -15.54
CA GLU A 26 1.75 -16.14 -15.96
C GLU A 26 0.36 -16.76 -15.89
N ASP A 27 -0.04 -17.27 -17.06
CA ASP A 27 -1.12 -18.19 -17.36
C ASP A 27 -2.57 -17.68 -17.34
N SER A 28 -2.90 -17.15 -18.52
CA SER A 28 -4.21 -17.08 -19.17
C SER A 28 -4.87 -15.71 -19.14
N VAL A 29 -5.07 -15.20 -20.36
CA VAL A 29 -6.02 -14.15 -20.77
C VAL A 29 -7.46 -14.41 -20.23
N GLN A 30 -7.71 -15.55 -19.58
CA GLN A 30 -8.98 -16.02 -19.05
C GLN A 30 -9.20 -15.74 -17.55
N GLN A 31 -8.17 -15.49 -16.74
CA GLN A 31 -8.35 -15.17 -15.32
C GLN A 31 -8.08 -13.69 -15.02
N ARG A 32 -9.02 -12.83 -15.39
CA ARG A 32 -9.09 -11.42 -14.95
C ARG A 32 -9.68 -11.29 -13.52
N THR A 33 -9.50 -12.27 -12.66
CA THR A 33 -10.11 -12.30 -11.32
C THR A 33 -9.05 -12.19 -10.23
N LEU A 34 -9.31 -11.37 -9.21
CA LEU A 34 -8.43 -11.27 -8.05
C LEU A 34 -8.91 -12.24 -6.95
N PRO A 35 -8.15 -13.28 -6.57
CA PRO A 35 -8.56 -14.20 -5.51
C PRO A 35 -8.78 -13.48 -4.17
N LEU A 36 -9.79 -13.91 -3.39
CA LEU A 36 -10.14 -13.27 -2.11
C LEU A 36 -8.95 -13.20 -1.14
N LYS A 37 -8.20 -14.30 -0.99
CA LYS A 37 -6.99 -14.33 -0.14
C LYS A 37 -5.95 -13.29 -0.58
N ARG A 38 -5.78 -13.12 -1.90
CA ARG A 38 -4.84 -12.14 -2.46
C ARG A 38 -5.31 -10.70 -2.23
N TYR A 39 -6.61 -10.45 -2.38
CA TYR A 39 -7.20 -9.16 -2.03
C TYR A 39 -7.02 -8.83 -0.55
N GLN A 40 -7.26 -9.78 0.34
CA GLN A 40 -7.03 -9.61 1.78
C GLN A 40 -5.56 -9.28 2.10
N GLN A 41 -4.60 -9.96 1.46
CA GLN A 41 -3.18 -9.65 1.59
C GLN A 41 -2.85 -8.21 1.17
N LEU A 42 -3.43 -7.75 0.06
CA LEU A 42 -3.27 -6.38 -0.41
C LEU A 42 -3.86 -5.38 0.59
N LEU A 43 -5.04 -5.66 1.14
CA LEU A 43 -5.65 -4.83 2.18
C LEU A 43 -4.81 -4.78 3.45
N TYR A 44 -4.19 -5.89 3.88
CA TYR A 44 -3.30 -5.89 5.04
C TYR A 44 -2.05 -5.04 4.82
N ALA A 45 -1.42 -5.14 3.64
CA ALA A 45 -0.25 -4.34 3.30
C ALA A 45 -0.58 -2.84 3.33
N ASN A 46 -1.70 -2.45 2.69
CA ASN A 46 -2.16 -1.07 2.69
C ASN A 46 -2.56 -0.59 4.10
N LEU A 47 -3.22 -1.43 4.90
CA LEU A 47 -3.58 -1.07 6.27
C LEU A 47 -2.35 -0.84 7.14
N ALA A 48 -1.35 -1.72 7.06
CA ALA A 48 -0.10 -1.57 7.80
C ALA A 48 0.64 -0.28 7.40
N TYR A 49 0.71 0.00 6.10
CA TYR A 49 1.33 1.20 5.55
C TYR A 49 0.60 2.48 6.01
N HIS A 50 -0.69 2.60 5.69
CA HIS A 50 -1.46 3.83 5.94
C HIS A 50 -1.64 4.10 7.43
N ARG A 51 -1.86 3.08 8.26
CA ARG A 51 -2.01 3.28 9.70
C ARG A 51 -0.72 3.78 10.34
N ALA A 52 0.43 3.22 9.96
CA ALA A 52 1.73 3.70 10.45
C ALA A 52 2.00 5.13 9.98
N LEU A 53 1.71 5.44 8.71
CA LEU A 53 1.91 6.76 8.13
C LEU A 53 1.03 7.82 8.79
N GLU A 54 -0.27 7.56 8.92
CA GLU A 54 -1.24 8.48 9.54
C GLU A 54 -0.90 8.73 11.02
N THR A 55 -0.41 7.71 11.72
CA THR A 55 0.08 7.84 13.10
C THR A 55 1.32 8.75 13.16
N ALA A 56 2.31 8.53 12.30
CA ALA A 56 3.52 9.37 12.26
C ALA A 56 3.20 10.82 11.87
N LEU A 57 2.29 11.03 10.92
CA LEU A 57 1.82 12.35 10.54
C LEU A 57 1.16 13.08 11.71
N THR A 58 0.38 12.39 12.54
CA THR A 58 -0.25 13.02 13.72
C THR A 58 0.79 13.67 14.64
N HIS A 59 1.97 13.05 14.78
CA HIS A 59 3.06 13.61 15.59
C HIS A 59 3.84 14.74 14.89
N GLN A 60 3.90 14.74 13.56
CA GLN A 60 4.65 15.71 12.75
C GLN A 60 3.79 16.85 12.17
N ALA A 61 2.47 16.82 12.38
CA ALA A 61 1.49 17.81 11.92
C ALA A 61 1.92 19.27 12.11
N PRO A 62 2.45 19.67 13.28
CA PRO A 62 2.80 21.06 13.54
C PRO A 62 3.91 21.60 12.63
N TYR A 63 4.69 20.71 12.00
CA TYR A 63 5.82 21.04 11.14
C TYR A 63 5.47 21.05 9.64
N LEU A 64 4.20 20.84 9.28
CA LEU A 64 3.72 20.82 7.89
C LEU A 64 2.68 21.93 7.66
N PRO A 65 3.11 23.20 7.49
CA PRO A 65 2.21 24.35 7.48
C PRO A 65 1.27 24.33 6.27
N GLY A 66 -0.04 24.20 6.54
CA GLY A 66 -1.08 24.16 5.51
C GLY A 66 -1.32 22.77 4.92
N TYR A 67 -0.66 21.74 5.45
CA TYR A 67 -1.06 20.36 5.19
C TYR A 67 -2.25 20.01 6.08
N ASP A 68 -3.40 19.77 5.46
CA ASP A 68 -4.60 19.32 6.16
C ASP A 68 -4.61 17.79 6.23
N GLN A 69 -4.30 17.26 7.41
CA GLN A 69 -4.23 15.82 7.69
C GLN A 69 -5.57 15.13 7.50
N LEU A 70 -6.68 15.87 7.67
CA LEU A 70 -8.02 15.33 7.58
C LEU A 70 -8.46 15.10 6.15
N LEU A 71 -7.75 15.66 5.16
CA LEU A 71 -8.23 15.57 3.80
C LEU A 71 -8.28 14.12 3.31
N GLN A 72 -7.42 13.19 3.77
CA GLN A 72 -7.41 11.81 3.25
C GLN A 72 -6.89 10.71 4.19
N CYS A 73 -7.47 10.57 5.40
CA CYS A 73 -7.26 9.32 6.16
C CYS A 73 -7.86 8.11 5.40
N ARG A 74 -7.02 7.13 5.08
CA ARG A 74 -7.35 5.90 4.36
C ARG A 74 -7.60 4.72 5.30
N THR A 75 -7.05 4.76 6.52
CA THR A 75 -7.21 3.67 7.51
C THR A 75 -8.66 3.24 7.73
N PRO A 76 -9.66 4.15 7.88
CA PRO A 76 -11.06 3.73 8.06
C PRO A 76 -11.63 2.95 6.87
N TYR A 77 -11.23 3.29 5.64
CA TYR A 77 -11.67 2.59 4.43
C TYR A 77 -11.08 1.18 4.36
N LEU A 78 -9.79 1.05 4.70
CA LEU A 78 -9.09 -0.24 4.73
C LEU A 78 -9.67 -1.19 5.78
N VAL A 79 -10.00 -0.67 6.97
CA VAL A 79 -10.70 -1.44 8.02
C VAL A 79 -12.07 -1.91 7.53
N ALA A 80 -12.85 -1.02 6.92
CA ALA A 80 -14.16 -1.36 6.38
C ALA A 80 -14.09 -2.42 5.27
N ASP A 81 -13.06 -2.35 4.41
CA ASP A 81 -12.86 -3.32 3.33
C ASP A 81 -12.41 -4.69 3.87
N LEU A 82 -11.53 -4.74 4.88
CA LEU A 82 -11.17 -6.00 5.55
C LEU A 82 -12.39 -6.66 6.20
N LEU A 83 -13.20 -5.89 6.92
CA LEU A 83 -14.45 -6.38 7.51
C LEU A 83 -15.39 -6.94 6.44
N ALA A 84 -15.50 -6.27 5.28
CA ALA A 84 -16.34 -6.74 4.17
C ALA A 84 -15.86 -8.06 3.56
N THR A 85 -14.59 -8.42 3.73
CA THR A 85 -14.05 -9.73 3.32
C THR A 85 -14.17 -10.82 4.38
N GLY A 86 -14.57 -10.49 5.61
CA GLY A 86 -14.54 -11.40 6.75
C GLY A 86 -13.14 -11.68 7.31
N ALA A 87 -12.12 -10.93 6.88
CA ALA A 87 -10.77 -11.02 7.40
C ALA A 87 -10.68 -10.42 8.82
N PRO A 88 -9.87 -11.00 9.72
CA PRO A 88 -9.60 -10.39 11.01
C PRO A 88 -8.89 -9.04 10.86
N ILE A 89 -9.14 -8.10 11.77
CA ILE A 89 -8.39 -6.85 11.85
C ILE A 89 -7.18 -7.08 12.77
N PRO A 90 -5.94 -6.89 12.29
CA PRO A 90 -4.76 -6.97 13.14
C PRO A 90 -4.88 -5.97 14.30
N GLN A 91 -4.44 -6.37 15.49
CA GLN A 91 -4.45 -5.49 16.66
C GLN A 91 -3.17 -4.66 16.74
N ASP A 92 -2.05 -5.27 16.35
CA ASP A 92 -0.73 -4.66 16.41
C ASP A 92 -0.24 -4.26 15.01
N TYR A 93 0.38 -3.09 14.94
CA TYR A 93 0.96 -2.56 13.72
C TYR A 93 2.34 -2.00 14.01
N PRO A 94 3.36 -2.33 13.20
CA PRO A 94 4.67 -1.74 13.37
C PRO A 94 4.67 -0.25 13.03
N ALA A 95 5.51 0.50 13.72
CA ALA A 95 5.61 1.94 13.58
C ALA A 95 6.74 2.33 12.60
N TYR A 96 6.57 1.95 11.32
CA TYR A 96 7.61 2.05 10.29
C TYR A 96 8.19 3.45 10.06
N PHE A 97 7.41 4.50 10.39
CA PHE A 97 7.73 5.89 10.06
C PHE A 97 8.12 6.75 11.28
N GLU A 98 8.28 6.17 12.48
CA GLU A 98 8.53 6.94 13.71
C GLU A 98 9.77 7.85 13.65
N SER A 99 10.81 7.43 12.93
CA SER A 99 12.08 8.16 12.82
C SER A 99 12.16 9.11 11.63
N TRP A 100 11.09 9.24 10.84
CA TRP A 100 11.11 10.01 9.59
C TRP A 100 10.88 11.50 9.84
N SER A 101 11.59 12.35 9.08
CA SER A 101 11.32 13.79 9.06
C SER A 101 9.97 14.09 8.42
N SER A 102 9.41 15.27 8.70
CA SER A 102 8.15 15.72 8.11
C SER A 102 8.16 15.71 6.58
N TRP A 103 9.31 16.01 5.96
CA TRP A 103 9.45 15.99 4.50
C TRP A 103 9.63 14.58 3.94
N GLN A 104 10.31 13.69 4.64
CA GLN A 104 10.30 12.26 4.30
C GLN A 104 8.87 11.70 4.34
N LEU A 105 8.08 12.08 5.35
CA LEU A 105 6.67 11.69 5.44
C LEU A 105 5.84 12.22 4.25
N MET A 106 6.13 13.40 3.72
CA MET A 106 5.46 13.88 2.49
C MET A 106 5.77 13.01 1.28
N GLY A 107 7.00 12.47 1.20
CA GLY A 107 7.34 11.44 0.22
C GLY A 107 6.50 10.16 0.41
N ALA A 108 6.33 9.70 1.65
CA ALA A 108 5.47 8.55 1.95
C ALA A 108 3.98 8.82 1.63
N VAL A 109 3.45 10.01 1.93
CA VAL A 109 2.07 10.38 1.56
C VAL A 109 1.90 10.32 0.04
N TYR A 110 2.89 10.78 -0.72
CA TYR A 110 2.85 10.73 -2.17
C TYR A 110 2.74 9.30 -2.69
N ILE A 111 3.49 8.38 -2.09
CA ILE A 111 3.39 6.95 -2.37
C ILE A 111 2.03 6.39 -1.98
N GLY A 112 1.56 6.63 -0.75
CA GLY A 112 0.26 6.15 -0.26
C GLY A 112 -0.92 6.58 -1.14
N GLU A 113 -0.90 7.83 -1.64
CA GLU A 113 -1.90 8.31 -2.59
C GLU A 113 -1.80 7.65 -3.97
N GLY A 114 -0.57 7.33 -4.40
CA GLY A 114 -0.32 6.52 -5.59
C GLY A 114 -0.90 5.10 -5.48
N LEU A 115 -0.83 4.47 -4.29
CA LEU A 115 -1.36 3.11 -4.05
C LEU A 115 -2.86 3.01 -4.36
N ALA A 116 -3.62 4.05 -3.99
CA ALA A 116 -5.05 4.12 -4.27
C ALA A 116 -5.36 4.35 -5.76
N THR A 117 -4.43 4.89 -6.54
CA THR A 117 -4.69 5.34 -7.92
C THR A 117 -4.77 4.19 -8.94
N GLU A 118 -4.24 3.00 -8.62
CA GLU A 118 -4.41 1.77 -9.43
C GLU A 118 -5.80 1.09 -9.21
N ALA A 119 -6.76 1.85 -8.69
CA ALA A 119 -8.08 1.41 -8.29
C ALA A 119 -8.87 0.64 -9.35
N THR A 120 -8.80 1.10 -10.60
CA THR A 120 -9.71 0.62 -11.64
C THR A 120 -9.46 -0.86 -11.94
N GLU A 121 -8.20 -1.29 -12.02
CA GLU A 121 -7.88 -2.69 -12.32
C GLU A 121 -8.24 -3.61 -11.15
N VAL A 122 -7.98 -3.20 -9.91
CA VAL A 122 -8.39 -3.96 -8.71
C VAL A 122 -9.90 -4.07 -8.62
N CYS A 123 -10.62 -2.95 -8.73
CA CYS A 123 -12.08 -2.93 -8.64
C CYS A 123 -12.73 -3.78 -9.74
N GLU A 124 -12.23 -3.71 -10.97
CA GLU A 124 -12.72 -4.58 -12.05
C GLU A 124 -12.41 -6.06 -11.78
N ALA A 125 -11.20 -6.39 -11.32
CA ALA A 125 -10.84 -7.77 -10.99
C ALA A 125 -11.67 -8.36 -9.83
N LEU A 126 -12.06 -7.54 -8.85
CA LEU A 126 -12.95 -7.92 -7.75
C LEU A 126 -14.38 -8.18 -8.24
N LYS A 127 -14.90 -7.36 -9.15
CA LYS A 127 -16.25 -7.54 -9.72
C LYS A 127 -16.40 -8.86 -10.46
N GLN A 128 -15.34 -9.32 -11.11
CA GLN A 128 -15.32 -10.58 -11.85
C GLN A 128 -15.22 -11.83 -10.94
N ASN A 129 -14.89 -11.69 -9.66
CA ASN A 129 -14.74 -12.81 -8.75
C ASN A 129 -16.04 -13.10 -7.96
N PRO A 130 -16.76 -14.21 -8.24
CA PRO A 130 -17.99 -14.55 -7.52
C PRO A 130 -17.75 -14.90 -6.05
N LEU A 131 -16.54 -15.33 -5.67
CA LEU A 131 -16.16 -15.69 -4.30
C LEU A 131 -15.88 -14.46 -3.43
N VAL A 132 -15.65 -13.29 -4.02
CA VAL A 132 -15.52 -12.04 -3.27
C VAL A 132 -16.92 -11.58 -2.84
N PRO A 133 -17.17 -11.34 -1.54
CA PRO A 133 -18.46 -10.86 -1.07
C PRO A 133 -18.89 -9.58 -1.79
N PRO A 134 -20.18 -9.39 -2.12
CA PRO A 134 -20.64 -8.20 -2.85
C PRO A 134 -20.20 -6.87 -2.21
N MET A 135 -20.17 -6.80 -0.87
CA MET A 135 -19.72 -5.61 -0.14
C MET A 135 -18.22 -5.35 -0.29
N ALA A 136 -17.40 -6.38 -0.47
CA ALA A 136 -15.96 -6.25 -0.69
C ALA A 136 -15.63 -5.78 -2.12
N ARG A 137 -16.54 -5.98 -3.09
CA ARG A 137 -16.36 -5.53 -4.49
C ARG A 137 -16.45 -4.02 -4.67
N ILE A 138 -17.00 -3.30 -3.67
CA ILE A 138 -17.03 -1.83 -3.66
C ILE A 138 -15.63 -1.28 -3.43
N SER A 139 -14.86 -1.96 -2.55
CA SER A 139 -13.49 -1.59 -2.19
C SER A 139 -13.33 -0.09 -1.94
N ARG A 140 -13.76 0.39 -0.77
CA ARG A 140 -13.76 1.80 -0.40
C ARG A 140 -12.38 2.44 -0.52
N PHE A 141 -11.31 1.71 -0.18
CA PHE A 141 -9.94 2.20 -0.27
C PHE A 141 -9.57 2.55 -1.71
N PHE A 142 -9.68 1.58 -2.62
CA PHE A 142 -9.39 1.79 -4.04
C PHE A 142 -10.39 2.75 -4.71
N SER A 143 -11.67 2.74 -4.32
CA SER A 143 -12.67 3.64 -4.93
C SER A 143 -12.60 5.09 -4.44
N ALA A 144 -11.76 5.40 -3.45
CA ALA A 144 -11.71 6.74 -2.88
C ALA A 144 -10.91 7.72 -3.77
N PRO A 145 -11.33 9.00 -3.86
CA PRO A 145 -10.64 10.00 -4.68
C PRO A 145 -9.16 10.15 -4.26
N SER A 146 -8.25 10.28 -5.23
CA SER A 146 -6.83 10.55 -4.99
C SER A 146 -6.56 12.05 -4.80
N ALA A 147 -5.67 12.44 -3.87
CA ALA A 147 -5.13 13.81 -3.79
C ALA A 147 -3.76 13.96 -4.45
N THR A 148 -3.29 13.01 -5.26
CA THR A 148 -1.94 13.07 -5.86
C THR A 148 -1.66 14.44 -6.52
N HIS A 149 -2.65 15.07 -7.18
CA HIS A 149 -2.48 16.39 -7.77
C HIS A 149 -2.33 17.53 -6.74
N SER A 150 -3.20 17.56 -5.73
CA SER A 150 -3.15 18.57 -4.65
C SER A 150 -1.86 18.42 -3.83
N LEU A 151 -1.42 17.19 -3.61
CA LEU A 151 -0.17 16.88 -2.93
C LEU A 151 1.05 17.26 -3.77
N ALA A 152 1.06 16.94 -5.07
CA ALA A 152 2.13 17.37 -5.96
C ALA A 152 2.27 18.90 -5.97
N THR A 153 1.15 19.61 -5.98
CA THR A 153 1.11 21.08 -5.89
C THR A 153 1.66 21.56 -4.54
N TYR A 154 1.24 20.94 -3.43
CA TYR A 154 1.72 21.28 -2.10
C TYR A 154 3.24 21.11 -1.99
N VAL A 155 3.76 19.93 -2.34
CA VAL A 155 5.18 19.61 -2.23
C VAL A 155 6.00 20.52 -3.15
N THR A 156 5.57 20.76 -4.39
CA THR A 156 6.28 21.67 -5.31
C THR A 156 6.36 23.10 -4.78
N ASN A 157 5.30 23.57 -4.10
CA ASN A 157 5.24 24.95 -3.61
C ASN A 157 5.89 25.15 -2.23
N ARG A 158 6.10 24.08 -1.46
CA ARG A 158 6.47 24.18 -0.04
C ARG A 158 7.75 23.43 0.33
N ALA A 159 8.23 22.49 -0.48
CA ALA A 159 9.41 21.69 -0.17
C ALA A 159 10.73 22.30 -0.68
N GLU A 160 10.77 23.60 -0.96
CA GLU A 160 12.00 24.29 -1.39
C GLU A 160 13.09 24.11 -0.30
N GLY A 161 14.23 23.54 -0.68
CA GLY A 161 15.34 23.21 0.24
C GLY A 161 15.20 21.86 0.94
N HIS A 162 14.12 21.12 0.69
CA HIS A 162 13.84 19.80 1.28
C HIS A 162 13.51 18.74 0.21
N GLU A 163 13.75 19.02 -1.07
CA GLU A 163 13.42 18.15 -2.19
C GLU A 163 14.08 16.77 -2.03
N ASP A 164 15.35 16.73 -1.61
CA ASP A 164 16.10 15.49 -1.40
C ASP A 164 15.50 14.63 -0.27
N GLU A 165 14.95 15.26 0.78
CA GLU A 165 14.28 14.52 1.85
C GLU A 165 12.97 13.90 1.37
N VAL A 166 12.21 14.63 0.55
CA VAL A 166 10.98 14.11 -0.05
C VAL A 166 11.29 12.93 -0.97
N ILE A 167 12.28 13.05 -1.85
CA ILE A 167 12.70 11.97 -2.75
C ILE A 167 13.18 10.75 -1.96
N ARG A 168 13.95 10.96 -0.90
CA ARG A 168 14.38 9.86 -0.02
C ARG A 168 13.19 9.18 0.64
N GLY A 169 12.23 9.96 1.14
CA GLY A 169 10.98 9.43 1.69
C GLY A 169 10.20 8.59 0.68
N VAL A 170 10.13 9.03 -0.58
CA VAL A 170 9.52 8.25 -1.68
C VAL A 170 10.23 6.92 -1.87
N GLN A 171 11.56 6.92 -1.98
CA GLN A 171 12.35 5.70 -2.21
C GLN A 171 12.19 4.71 -1.06
N GLN A 172 12.35 5.17 0.18
CA GLN A 172 12.19 4.34 1.37
C GLN A 172 10.75 3.81 1.51
N ALA A 173 9.76 4.58 1.07
CA ALA A 173 8.36 4.16 1.10
C ALA A 173 8.07 3.07 0.07
N ILE A 174 8.68 3.14 -1.11
CA ILE A 174 8.58 2.09 -2.15
C ILE A 174 9.21 0.79 -1.64
N GLU A 175 10.40 0.86 -1.04
CA GLU A 175 11.09 -0.29 -0.45
C GLU A 175 10.22 -0.93 0.64
N LEU A 176 9.77 -0.13 1.61
CA LEU A 176 8.88 -0.59 2.67
C LEU A 176 7.61 -1.25 2.13
N TYR A 177 6.96 -0.64 1.14
CA TYR A 177 5.73 -1.21 0.58
C TYR A 177 5.99 -2.51 -0.20
N SER A 178 7.15 -2.61 -0.86
CA SER A 178 7.59 -3.84 -1.52
C SER A 178 7.74 -4.96 -0.49
N ASP A 179 8.41 -4.72 0.64
CA ASP A 179 8.55 -5.69 1.74
C ASP A 179 7.19 -6.08 2.32
N LEU A 180 6.28 -5.11 2.48
CA LEU A 180 4.91 -5.37 2.94
C LEU A 180 4.06 -6.19 1.97
N THR A 181 4.47 -6.32 0.71
CA THR A 181 3.72 -7.04 -0.32
C THR A 181 4.42 -8.30 -0.83
N ASP A 182 5.68 -8.52 -0.43
CA ASP A 182 6.44 -9.72 -0.73
C ASP A 182 5.82 -10.94 -0.01
N PRO A 183 5.37 -11.95 -0.77
CA PRO A 183 4.83 -13.18 -0.18
C PRO A 183 5.89 -14.05 0.52
N SER A 184 7.19 -13.87 0.23
CA SER A 184 8.27 -14.71 0.78
C SER A 184 8.56 -14.48 2.25
N ASP A 185 8.15 -13.33 2.79
CA ASP A 185 8.37 -12.93 4.18
C ASP A 185 7.21 -13.30 5.13
N ARG A 186 6.20 -14.02 4.61
CA ARG A 186 4.96 -14.32 5.36
C ARG A 186 4.62 -15.80 5.33
N ASP A 187 5.43 -16.60 6.04
CA ASP A 187 5.05 -17.66 6.99
C ASP A 187 6.23 -18.65 7.23
N PRO A 188 6.87 -18.69 8.41
CA PRO A 188 7.83 -19.75 8.74
C PRO A 188 7.16 -21.13 8.92
N SER A 189 5.83 -21.22 9.05
CA SER A 189 5.11 -22.49 9.21
C SER A 189 4.96 -23.30 7.92
N ASP A 190 5.23 -22.71 6.75
CA ASP A 190 5.33 -23.43 5.47
C ASP A 190 6.72 -24.06 5.24
N ARG A 191 7.70 -23.84 6.14
CA ARG A 191 9.04 -24.44 6.03
C ARG A 191 9.15 -25.86 6.63
N ASP A 192 8.11 -26.35 7.30
CA ASP A 192 8.19 -27.56 8.14
C ASP A 192 7.60 -28.84 7.51
N ALA A 193 7.32 -28.86 6.20
CA ALA A 193 6.73 -30.02 5.53
C ALA A 193 7.73 -30.93 4.77
N SER A 194 9.03 -30.61 4.74
CA SER A 194 10.00 -31.36 3.91
C SER A 194 11.04 -32.20 4.65
N ASP A 195 11.04 -32.25 5.99
CA ASP A 195 12.04 -33.05 6.72
C ASP A 195 11.42 -33.89 7.84
N ARG A 196 10.73 -34.96 7.45
CA ARG A 196 10.61 -36.15 8.30
C ARG A 196 11.32 -37.32 7.63
N PRO A 197 12.50 -37.75 8.10
CA PRO A 197 13.06 -39.01 7.67
C PRO A 197 12.12 -40.13 8.13
N THR A 198 11.62 -40.90 7.16
CA THR A 198 10.93 -42.16 7.38
C THR A 198 11.87 -43.09 8.14
N GLN A 199 11.73 -43.17 9.46
CA GLN A 199 12.35 -44.24 10.23
C GLN A 199 11.63 -45.54 9.89
N SER A 200 12.30 -46.37 9.10
CA SER A 200 11.96 -47.77 8.90
C SER A 200 12.01 -48.49 10.24
N LEU A 201 10.86 -49.02 10.67
CA LEU A 201 10.76 -49.97 11.77
C LEU A 201 11.25 -51.33 11.29
N HIS A 202 12.15 -51.91 12.08
CA HIS A 202 12.63 -53.29 11.99
C HIS A 202 11.55 -54.32 12.33
#